data_AF-A0A9E5TVS3-F1
#
_entry.id   AF-A0A9E5TVS3-F1
#
_cell.length_a   1.000
_cell.length_b   1.000
_cell.length_c   1.000
_cell.angle_alpha   90.00
_cell.angle_beta   90.00
_cell.angle_gamma   90.00
#
_symmetry.space_group_name_H-M   'P 1'
#
loop_
_entity.id
_entity.type
_entity.pdbx_description
1 polymer ?
#
loop_
_entity_poly.entity_id
_entity_poly.type
_entity_poly.pdbx_seq_one_letter_code
_entity_poly.pdbx_strand_id
1 'polypeptide(L)'
;MRGAALLLSALLSTSLWAEAGSYRVELLVFTHLEAEAEPLEIAQLRSFTEVLDLDAPGLPGEPFAVDAMSPTMEDLWRRLRLSATYRPVLFHAWQQNRVDYHPPVRVHDDEVLAERLHFPGDIAYVDLRQPDMFAAYRIRYHRLDGSAQLRRSRFLHLDVDLELRAVLGLPDAPPADAPLPPPVAEQPTPQALPEPPPGPAQVHRLQQSRPVRTGELHYFDGPYFGLLARVMTIDPD
;
A
#
# COMPACT_ATOMS: atom_id res chain seq x y z
N MET A 1 -3.09 59.29 12.67
CA MET A 1 -2.58 58.55 13.85
C MET A 1 -3.10 57.13 13.70
N ARG A 2 -2.34 56.23 13.06
CA ARG A 2 -1.38 55.28 13.67
C ARG A 2 -2.03 54.41 14.76
N GLY A 3 -2.17 53.13 14.46
CA GLY A 3 -2.59 52.09 15.41
C GLY A 3 -2.86 50.76 14.72
N ALA A 4 -1.87 50.22 14.02
CA ALA A 4 -1.87 48.84 13.55
C ALA A 4 -1.46 47.90 14.70
N ALA A 5 -2.19 46.80 14.89
CA ALA A 5 -1.68 45.55 15.46
C ALA A 5 -2.66 44.40 15.16
N LEU A 6 -2.59 43.88 13.93
CA LEU A 6 -2.75 42.44 13.68
C LEU A 6 -1.62 41.73 14.41
N LEU A 7 -1.89 40.62 15.11
CA LEU A 7 -1.15 39.34 15.01
C LEU A 7 -1.35 38.40 16.21
N LEU A 8 -1.29 37.12 15.87
CA LEU A 8 -1.03 35.94 16.71
C LEU A 8 -2.17 35.43 17.59
N SER A 9 -2.95 34.51 17.03
CA SER A 9 -3.59 33.42 17.79
C SER A 9 -3.55 32.12 16.98
N ALA A 10 -2.35 31.70 16.57
CA ALA A 10 -2.15 30.45 15.81
C ALA A 10 -0.86 29.70 16.22
N LEU A 11 -0.56 29.61 17.53
CA LEU A 11 0.67 29.01 18.04
C LEU A 11 0.48 28.19 19.33
N LEU A 12 -0.59 27.39 19.42
CA LEU A 12 -0.83 26.53 20.60
C LEU A 12 -1.08 25.05 20.29
N SER A 13 -0.95 24.61 19.04
CA SER A 13 -1.25 23.21 18.68
C SER A 13 -0.01 22.32 18.53
N THR A 14 1.21 22.85 18.60
CA THR A 14 2.44 22.06 18.36
C THR A 14 2.96 21.32 19.59
N SER A 15 2.49 21.64 20.80
CA SER A 15 3.11 21.16 22.04
C SER A 15 2.51 19.88 22.62
N LEU A 16 1.26 19.52 22.28
CA LEU A 16 0.67 18.26 22.78
C LEU A 16 1.18 17.01 22.05
N TRP A 17 1.83 17.17 20.89
CA TRP A 17 2.28 16.06 20.05
C TRP A 17 3.60 15.44 20.50
N ALA A 18 4.42 16.19 21.23
CA ALA A 18 5.75 15.76 21.65
C ALA A 18 5.74 14.90 22.94
N GLU A 19 4.71 14.98 23.79
CA GLU A 19 4.72 14.29 25.10
C GLU A 19 4.33 12.80 25.06
N ALA A 20 3.64 12.34 24.01
CA ALA A 20 3.00 11.02 24.02
C ALA A 20 3.93 9.84 23.63
N GLY A 21 5.16 10.13 23.19
CA GLY A 21 6.01 9.16 22.50
C GLY A 21 5.41 8.67 21.18
N SER A 22 6.07 7.71 20.54
CA SER A 22 5.62 7.11 19.28
C SER A 22 5.72 5.58 19.30
N TYR A 23 5.08 4.96 18.32
CA TYR A 23 5.28 3.58 17.94
C TYR A 23 6.03 3.54 16.62
N ARG A 24 7.00 2.63 16.52
CA ARG A 24 7.57 2.20 15.25
C ARG A 24 7.04 0.83 14.92
N VAL A 25 6.47 0.69 13.73
CA VAL A 25 5.97 -0.57 13.20
C VAL A 25 6.92 -1.02 12.10
N GLU A 26 7.33 -2.27 12.15
CA GLU A 26 8.18 -2.90 11.16
C GLU A 26 7.50 -4.16 10.66
N LEU A 27 7.38 -4.26 9.34
CA LEU A 27 6.77 -5.37 8.62
C LEU A 27 7.82 -6.00 7.70
N LEU A 28 7.88 -7.32 7.69
CA LEU A 28 8.70 -8.10 6.75
C LEU A 28 7.83 -9.19 6.13
N VAL A 29 7.51 -9.01 4.86
CA VAL A 29 6.72 -9.93 4.05
C VAL A 29 7.64 -10.93 3.37
N PHE A 30 7.24 -12.19 3.33
CA PHE A 30 8.02 -13.27 2.71
C PHE A 30 7.12 -14.34 2.10
N THR A 31 7.59 -15.02 1.06
CA THR A 31 6.88 -16.13 0.40
C THR A 31 7.39 -17.49 0.86
N HIS A 32 6.52 -18.48 0.75
CA HIS A 32 6.81 -19.90 0.95
C HIS A 32 7.15 -20.51 -0.42
N LEU A 33 8.36 -21.06 -0.58
CA LEU A 33 8.82 -21.59 -1.87
C LEU A 33 8.19 -22.93 -2.25
N GLU A 34 7.71 -23.69 -1.26
CA GLU A 34 7.10 -25.00 -1.44
C GLU A 34 5.58 -24.95 -1.22
N ALA A 35 4.97 -23.75 -1.22
CA ALA A 35 3.54 -23.63 -1.00
C ALA A 35 2.73 -24.06 -2.22
N GLU A 36 1.95 -25.12 -2.04
CA GLU A 36 0.90 -25.56 -2.96
C GLU A 36 -0.45 -24.95 -2.53
N ALA A 37 -0.53 -23.62 -2.52
CA ALA A 37 -1.76 -22.91 -2.24
C ALA A 37 -2.45 -22.57 -3.56
N GLU A 38 -3.72 -22.95 -3.74
CA GLU A 38 -4.48 -22.51 -4.89
C GLU A 38 -4.74 -20.99 -4.81
N PRO A 39 -4.37 -20.21 -5.84
CA PRO A 39 -4.68 -18.79 -5.88
C PRO A 39 -6.18 -18.55 -6.11
N LEU A 40 -6.68 -17.42 -5.63
CA LEU A 40 -7.98 -16.92 -6.03
C LEU A 40 -7.87 -16.30 -7.42
N GLU A 41 -8.65 -16.78 -8.37
CA GLU A 41 -8.80 -16.12 -9.67
C GLU A 41 -9.79 -14.96 -9.54
N ILE A 42 -9.32 -13.75 -9.82
CA ILE A 42 -10.14 -12.54 -9.79
C ILE A 42 -10.21 -11.90 -11.16
N ALA A 43 -11.40 -11.42 -11.52
CA ALA A 43 -11.61 -10.69 -12.76
C ALA A 43 -10.98 -9.30 -12.72
N GLN A 44 -10.83 -8.68 -11.55
CA GLN A 44 -10.27 -7.34 -11.40
C GLN A 44 -9.43 -7.24 -10.14
N LEU A 45 -8.21 -6.71 -10.29
CA LEU A 45 -7.33 -6.37 -9.18
C LEU A 45 -7.95 -5.27 -8.32
N ARG A 46 -7.92 -5.45 -6.99
CA ARG A 46 -8.35 -4.44 -6.02
C ARG A 46 -7.38 -3.26 -6.03
N SER A 47 -7.90 -2.03 -5.97
CA SER A 47 -7.07 -0.84 -5.76
C SER A 47 -6.90 -0.54 -4.28
N PHE A 48 -5.69 -0.13 -3.90
CA PHE A 48 -5.35 0.41 -2.58
C PHE A 48 -4.88 1.87 -2.65
N THR A 49 -5.13 2.58 -3.76
CA THR A 49 -4.67 3.97 -3.97
C THR A 49 -5.29 4.98 -2.99
N GLU A 50 -6.44 4.66 -2.39
CA GLU A 50 -7.06 5.50 -1.35
C GLU A 50 -6.44 5.32 0.04
N VAL A 51 -5.59 4.30 0.22
CA VAL A 51 -4.88 4.03 1.47
C VAL A 51 -3.68 4.98 1.58
N LEU A 52 -3.35 5.41 2.81
CA LEU A 52 -2.26 6.36 3.04
C LEU A 52 -0.93 5.79 2.53
N ASP A 53 -0.38 6.40 1.49
CA ASP A 53 0.90 6.05 0.90
C ASP A 53 2.02 6.89 1.55
N LEU A 54 3.01 6.23 2.13
CA LEU A 54 4.08 6.89 2.88
C LEU A 54 5.20 7.43 1.98
N ASP A 55 5.18 7.11 0.69
CA ASP A 55 6.09 7.69 -0.30
C ASP A 55 5.71 9.14 -0.63
N ALA A 56 4.48 9.55 -0.28
CA ALA A 56 4.03 10.92 -0.38
C ALA A 56 4.49 11.77 0.82
N PRO A 57 4.75 13.08 0.64
CA PRO A 57 5.06 13.97 1.77
C PRO A 57 3.88 14.02 2.75
N GLY A 58 4.05 13.40 3.91
CA GLY A 58 3.02 13.31 4.95
C GLY A 58 2.72 14.64 5.64
N LEU A 59 1.51 14.75 6.20
CA LEU A 59 1.13 15.89 7.04
C LEU A 59 1.69 15.74 8.46
N PRO A 60 1.88 16.84 9.20
CA PRO A 60 2.27 16.77 10.60
C PRO A 60 1.32 15.90 11.41
N GLY A 61 1.86 14.90 12.11
CA GLY A 61 1.11 13.99 12.96
C GLY A 61 0.60 12.73 12.25
N GLU A 62 0.75 12.62 10.93
CA GLU A 62 0.50 11.38 10.20
C GLU A 62 1.65 10.37 10.37
N PRO A 63 1.38 9.08 10.12
CA PRO A 63 2.43 8.10 9.97
C PRO A 63 3.47 8.54 8.93
N PHE A 64 4.75 8.25 9.17
CA PHE A 64 5.83 8.54 8.23
C PHE A 64 6.76 7.34 8.06
N ALA A 65 7.30 7.16 6.85
CA ALA A 65 8.18 6.05 6.51
C ALA A 65 9.48 6.07 7.31
N VAL A 66 10.02 4.87 7.58
CA VAL A 66 11.33 4.67 8.18
C VAL A 66 12.09 3.66 7.34
N ASP A 67 13.15 4.13 6.67
CA ASP A 67 13.91 3.28 5.74
C ASP A 67 14.81 2.26 6.45
N ALA A 68 15.31 2.61 7.64
CA ALA A 68 16.24 1.77 8.38
C ALA A 68 15.52 0.55 8.97
N MET A 69 16.09 -0.64 8.81
CA MET A 69 15.66 -1.85 9.53
C MET A 69 16.20 -1.84 10.97
N SER A 70 15.45 -2.37 11.94
CA SER A 70 16.04 -2.67 13.25
C SER A 70 17.02 -3.86 13.14
N PRO A 71 18.01 -4.00 14.04
CA PRO A 71 18.96 -5.11 14.00
C PRO A 71 18.29 -6.50 14.01
N THR A 72 17.16 -6.62 14.72
CA THR A 72 16.36 -7.84 14.74
C THR A 72 15.76 -8.14 13.36
N MET A 73 15.23 -7.13 12.68
CA MET A 73 14.66 -7.30 11.34
C MET A 73 15.74 -7.55 10.28
N GLU A 74 16.91 -6.92 10.39
CA GLU A 74 18.07 -7.22 9.53
C GLU A 74 18.50 -8.69 9.64
N ASP A 75 18.57 -9.20 10.87
CA ASP A 75 18.90 -10.60 11.13
C ASP A 75 17.85 -11.54 10.53
N LEU A 76 16.56 -11.23 10.67
CA LEU A 76 15.46 -12.01 10.08
C LEU A 76 15.52 -11.99 8.56
N TRP A 77 15.71 -10.82 7.96
CA TRP A 77 15.87 -10.65 6.52
C TRP A 77 17.03 -11.49 5.98
N ARG A 78 18.19 -11.41 6.63
CA ARG A 78 19.38 -12.22 6.25
C ARG A 78 19.09 -13.71 6.34
N ARG A 79 18.42 -14.18 7.40
CA ARG A 79 18.05 -15.59 7.57
C ARG A 79 17.07 -16.06 6.50
N LEU A 80 16.05 -15.25 6.18
CA LEU A 80 15.07 -15.57 5.14
C LEU A 80 15.73 -15.66 3.76
N ARG A 81 16.67 -14.76 3.43
CA ARG A 81 17.44 -14.85 2.17
C ARG A 81 18.25 -16.13 2.04
N LEU A 82 18.75 -16.66 3.15
CA LEU A 82 19.57 -17.88 3.19
C LEU A 82 18.73 -19.16 3.35
N SER A 83 17.42 -19.04 3.56
CA SER A 83 16.53 -20.20 3.73
C SER A 83 16.36 -20.97 2.42
N ALA A 84 16.12 -22.28 2.48
CA ALA A 84 15.68 -23.05 1.32
C ALA A 84 14.15 -22.95 1.11
N THR A 85 13.40 -22.63 2.16
CA THR A 85 11.93 -22.71 2.20
C THR A 85 11.26 -21.34 2.02
N TYR A 86 11.96 -20.25 2.35
CA TYR A 86 11.38 -18.90 2.35
C TYR A 86 12.15 -17.92 1.48
N ARG A 87 11.47 -16.89 0.98
CA ARG A 87 12.11 -15.73 0.33
C ARG A 87 11.52 -14.43 0.86
N PRO A 88 12.33 -13.47 1.32
CA PRO A 88 11.80 -12.16 1.69
C PRO A 88 11.37 -11.41 0.43
N VAL A 89 10.26 -10.69 0.55
CA VAL A 89 9.66 -9.88 -0.52
C VAL A 89 9.85 -8.40 -0.23
N LEU A 90 9.40 -7.95 0.93
CA LEU A 90 9.34 -6.54 1.28
C LEU A 90 9.70 -6.34 2.75
N PHE A 91 10.49 -5.31 3.03
CA PHE A 91 10.55 -4.69 4.34
C PHE A 91 9.84 -3.34 4.25
N HIS A 92 8.94 -3.07 5.18
CA HIS A 92 8.22 -1.81 5.24
C HIS A 92 8.12 -1.37 6.70
N ALA A 93 8.44 -0.12 6.98
CA ALA A 93 8.38 0.40 8.35
C ALA A 93 7.92 1.84 8.38
N TRP A 94 7.22 2.17 9.46
CA TRP A 94 6.74 3.52 9.70
C TRP A 94 6.76 3.85 11.18
N GLN A 95 6.70 5.14 11.47
CA GLN A 95 6.47 5.66 12.80
C GLN A 95 5.14 6.40 12.85
N GLN A 96 4.42 6.24 13.95
CA GLN A 96 3.19 6.97 14.24
C GLN A 96 3.18 7.35 15.72
N ASN A 97 2.60 8.50 16.06
CA ASN A 97 2.41 8.88 17.46
C ASN A 97 1.44 7.92 18.19
N ARG A 98 1.40 7.98 19.53
CA ARG A 98 0.56 7.08 20.35
C ARG A 98 -0.91 7.56 20.49
N VAL A 99 -1.50 8.13 19.45
CA VAL A 99 -2.95 8.40 19.40
C VAL A 99 -3.73 7.11 19.10
N ASP A 100 -5.04 7.14 19.32
CA ASP A 100 -5.85 5.93 19.29
C ASP A 100 -6.14 5.41 17.86
N TYR A 101 -6.12 6.30 16.87
CA TYR A 101 -6.42 5.97 15.48
C TYR A 101 -5.53 6.72 14.48
N HIS A 102 -5.06 5.96 13.49
CA HIS A 102 -4.48 6.45 12.24
C HIS A 102 -5.16 5.76 11.06
N PRO A 103 -5.27 6.40 9.89
CA PRO A 103 -5.69 5.69 8.68
C PRO A 103 -4.76 4.50 8.40
N PRO A 104 -5.24 3.47 7.68
CA PRO A 104 -4.38 2.38 7.25
C PRO A 104 -3.25 2.91 6.36
N VAL A 105 -2.06 2.37 6.56
CA VAL A 105 -0.87 2.60 5.75
C VAL A 105 -0.85 1.61 4.60
N ARG A 106 -0.53 2.08 3.39
CA ARG A 106 -0.42 1.25 2.20
C ARG A 106 0.89 0.48 2.27
N VAL A 107 0.82 -0.80 1.93
CA VAL A 107 1.99 -1.69 1.91
C VAL A 107 2.06 -2.30 0.52
N HIS A 108 3.07 -1.90 -0.25
CA HIS A 108 3.32 -2.45 -1.58
C HIS A 108 4.82 -2.65 -1.84
N ASP A 109 5.16 -3.47 -2.83
CA ASP A 109 6.51 -3.54 -3.39
C ASP A 109 6.68 -2.59 -4.58
N ASP A 110 7.88 -2.54 -5.15
CA ASP A 110 8.20 -1.69 -6.31
C ASP A 110 7.77 -2.33 -7.65
N GLU A 111 7.35 -3.60 -7.64
CA GLU A 111 7.04 -4.34 -8.85
C GLU A 111 5.61 -4.02 -9.33
N VAL A 112 5.52 -3.18 -10.36
CA VAL A 112 4.23 -2.82 -10.98
C VAL A 112 3.82 -3.90 -11.98
N LEU A 113 2.67 -4.54 -11.73
CA LEU A 113 2.08 -5.55 -12.60
C LEU A 113 1.24 -4.94 -13.72
N ALA A 114 0.51 -3.88 -13.41
CA ALA A 114 -0.36 -3.20 -14.35
C ALA A 114 -0.52 -1.74 -13.96
N GLU A 115 -0.77 -0.91 -14.97
CA GLU A 115 -1.04 0.51 -14.80
C GLU A 115 -2.30 0.84 -15.60
N ARG A 116 -3.25 1.53 -14.96
CA ARG A 116 -4.50 1.94 -15.62
C ARG A 116 -4.83 3.38 -15.29
N LEU A 117 -5.50 4.03 -16.23
CA LEU A 117 -6.11 5.33 -15.99
C LEU A 117 -7.42 5.13 -15.24
N HIS A 118 -7.60 5.85 -14.16
CA HIS A 118 -8.83 5.88 -13.40
C HIS A 118 -9.21 7.34 -13.14
N PHE A 119 -10.36 7.72 -13.69
CA PHE A 119 -10.94 9.03 -13.48
C PHE A 119 -12.03 8.87 -12.40
N PRO A 120 -11.83 9.41 -11.18
CA PRO A 120 -12.76 9.23 -10.07
C PRO A 120 -14.11 9.97 -10.27
N GLY A 121 -14.29 10.69 -11.38
CA GLY A 121 -15.54 11.36 -11.74
C GLY A 121 -15.57 11.77 -13.20
N ASP A 122 -16.65 12.44 -13.60
CA ASP A 122 -16.93 12.81 -15.01
C ASP A 122 -16.01 13.91 -15.55
N ILE A 123 -15.33 14.65 -14.66
CA ILE A 123 -14.46 15.78 -15.01
C ILE A 123 -13.05 15.50 -14.49
N ALA A 124 -12.08 15.45 -15.40
CA ALA A 124 -10.66 15.36 -15.10
C ALA A 124 -10.00 16.74 -15.22
N TYR A 125 -9.25 17.12 -14.20
CA TYR A 125 -8.37 18.29 -14.19
C TYR A 125 -6.97 17.85 -14.60
N VAL A 126 -6.57 18.27 -15.79
CA VAL A 126 -5.27 17.92 -16.38
C VAL A 126 -4.35 19.14 -16.35
N ASP A 127 -3.14 19.00 -15.82
CA ASP A 127 -2.12 20.05 -15.93
C ASP A 127 -1.36 19.91 -17.25
N LEU A 128 -1.74 20.73 -18.23
CA LEU A 128 -1.14 20.76 -19.57
C LEU A 128 0.35 21.14 -19.58
N ARG A 129 0.91 21.57 -18.44
CA ARG A 129 2.34 21.89 -18.30
C ARG A 129 3.19 20.67 -17.98
N GLN A 130 2.60 19.57 -17.54
CA GLN A 130 3.33 18.36 -17.18
C GLN A 130 3.54 17.47 -18.42
N PRO A 131 4.73 16.84 -18.57
CA PRO A 131 4.97 15.89 -19.66
C PRO A 131 3.98 14.72 -19.64
N ASP A 132 3.60 14.29 -18.43
CA ASP A 132 2.60 13.26 -18.21
C ASP A 132 1.32 13.89 -17.62
N MET A 133 0.48 14.36 -18.53
CA MET A 133 -0.79 15.03 -18.24
C MET A 133 -1.73 14.21 -17.35
N PHE A 134 -1.66 12.88 -17.41
CA PHE A 134 -2.56 11.99 -16.67
C PHE A 134 -1.90 11.29 -15.49
N ALA A 135 -0.71 11.73 -15.06
CA ALA A 135 0.01 11.12 -13.96
C ALA A 135 -0.85 11.00 -12.69
N ALA A 136 -1.67 12.02 -12.39
CA ALA A 136 -2.58 12.04 -11.23
C ALA A 136 -3.74 11.05 -11.32
N TYR A 137 -4.04 10.52 -12.52
CA TYR A 137 -5.12 9.58 -12.77
C TYR A 137 -4.62 8.14 -12.95
N ARG A 138 -3.33 7.89 -12.79
CA ARG A 138 -2.80 6.53 -12.88
C ARG A 138 -2.92 5.78 -11.59
N ILE A 139 -3.59 4.64 -11.68
CA ILE A 139 -3.52 3.59 -10.67
C ILE A 139 -2.46 2.59 -11.09
N ARG A 140 -1.47 2.42 -10.23
CA ARG A 140 -0.46 1.37 -10.32
C ARG A 140 -0.88 0.21 -9.43
N TYR A 141 -0.97 -0.96 -10.04
CA TYR A 141 -1.24 -2.22 -9.36
C TYR A 141 0.11 -2.92 -9.15
N HIS A 142 0.49 -3.06 -7.88
CA HIS A 142 1.74 -3.70 -7.49
C HIS A 142 1.57 -5.21 -7.33
N ARG A 143 2.68 -5.95 -7.37
CA ARG A 143 2.69 -7.41 -7.20
C ARG A 143 2.35 -7.78 -5.77
N LEU A 144 2.95 -7.10 -4.80
CA LEU A 144 2.47 -7.06 -3.43
C LEU A 144 1.76 -5.72 -3.22
N ASP A 145 0.52 -5.74 -2.77
CA ASP A 145 -0.23 -4.51 -2.47
C ASP A 145 -1.24 -4.78 -1.34
N GLY A 146 -1.61 -3.75 -0.60
CA GLY A 146 -2.46 -3.92 0.56
C GLY A 146 -2.38 -2.79 1.56
N SER A 147 -2.84 -3.11 2.76
CA SER A 147 -2.89 -2.16 3.87
C SER A 147 -2.51 -2.79 5.20
N ALA A 148 -1.91 -2.00 6.07
CA ALA A 148 -1.65 -2.33 7.46
C ALA A 148 -2.04 -1.16 8.36
N GLN A 149 -2.65 -1.46 9.50
CA GLN A 149 -3.08 -0.45 10.48
C GLN A 149 -2.70 -0.89 11.88
N LEU A 150 -1.90 -0.07 12.57
CA LEU A 150 -1.73 -0.18 14.01
C LEU A 150 -2.72 0.76 14.69
N ARG A 151 -3.66 0.21 15.45
CA ARG A 151 -4.61 1.00 16.25
C ARG A 151 -4.53 0.63 17.72
N ARG A 152 -4.75 1.62 18.59
CA ARG A 152 -4.78 1.41 20.03
C ARG A 152 -6.22 1.49 20.52
N SER A 153 -6.71 0.37 21.04
CA SER A 153 -7.98 0.31 21.78
C SER A 153 -7.66 0.07 23.26
N ARG A 154 -8.22 -0.98 23.88
CA ARG A 154 -7.77 -1.47 25.19
C ARG A 154 -6.37 -2.13 25.11
N PHE A 155 -6.04 -2.66 23.92
CA PHE A 155 -4.75 -3.24 23.56
C PHE A 155 -4.33 -2.68 22.20
N LEU A 156 -3.05 -2.82 21.84
CA LEU A 156 -2.59 -2.56 20.48
C LEU A 156 -3.06 -3.68 19.57
N HIS A 157 -3.69 -3.32 18.46
CA HIS A 157 -4.09 -4.24 17.41
C HIS A 157 -3.36 -3.88 16.13
N LEU A 158 -2.80 -4.90 15.48
CA LEU A 158 -2.27 -4.77 14.12
C LEU A 158 -3.22 -5.50 13.18
N ASP A 159 -3.86 -4.73 12.32
CA ASP A 159 -4.77 -5.19 11.28
C ASP A 159 -4.01 -5.18 9.96
N VAL A 160 -4.01 -6.30 9.25
CA VAL A 160 -3.24 -6.52 8.02
C VAL A 160 -4.17 -7.09 6.97
N ASP A 161 -4.14 -6.53 5.77
CA ASP A 161 -4.85 -6.99 4.59
C ASP A 161 -3.95 -6.82 3.36
N LEU A 162 -3.23 -7.89 3.00
CA LEU A 162 -2.26 -7.92 1.90
C LEU A 162 -2.68 -8.90 0.81
N GLU A 163 -2.40 -8.54 -0.43
CA GLU A 163 -2.58 -9.37 -1.62
C GLU A 163 -1.23 -9.54 -2.33
N LEU A 164 -0.84 -10.78 -2.57
CA LEU A 164 0.23 -11.14 -3.48
C LEU A 164 -0.39 -11.61 -4.80
N ARG A 165 -0.07 -10.91 -5.88
CA ARG A 165 -0.75 -10.99 -7.17
C ARG A 165 0.18 -11.55 -8.23
N ALA A 166 -0.40 -12.25 -9.19
CA ALA A 166 0.24 -12.61 -10.45
C ALA A 166 -0.76 -12.35 -11.57
N VAL A 167 -0.36 -11.61 -12.60
CA VAL A 167 -1.20 -11.42 -13.79
C VAL A 167 -1.11 -12.69 -14.62
N LEU A 168 -2.22 -13.40 -14.79
CA LEU A 168 -2.30 -14.40 -15.84
C LEU A 168 -2.34 -13.62 -17.15
N GLY A 169 -1.37 -13.89 -18.03
CA GLY A 169 -1.13 -13.11 -19.24
C GLY A 169 -2.43 -12.63 -19.90
N LEU A 170 -2.49 -11.32 -20.17
CA LEU A 170 -3.42 -10.80 -21.17
C LEU A 170 -3.28 -11.68 -22.41
N PRO A 171 -4.37 -12.08 -23.08
CA PRO A 171 -4.24 -12.67 -24.41
C PRO A 171 -3.33 -11.74 -25.21
N ASP A 172 -2.27 -12.30 -25.82
CA ASP A 172 -1.35 -11.57 -26.68
C ASP A 172 -2.17 -10.59 -27.51
N ALA A 173 -1.74 -9.31 -27.53
CA ALA A 173 -2.34 -8.33 -28.42
C ALA A 173 -2.53 -9.02 -29.78
N PRO A 174 -3.75 -9.00 -30.36
CA PRO A 174 -4.00 -9.74 -31.59
C PRO A 174 -2.87 -9.38 -32.56
N PRO A 175 -2.25 -10.39 -33.22
CA PRO A 175 -1.11 -10.15 -34.09
C PRO A 175 -1.40 -8.95 -34.99
N ALA A 176 -0.43 -8.09 -35.25
CA ALA A 176 -0.63 -6.86 -36.03
C ALA A 176 -1.28 -7.10 -37.41
N ASP A 177 -1.27 -8.35 -37.87
CA ASP A 177 -1.88 -8.83 -39.11
C ASP A 177 -3.30 -9.43 -38.94
N ALA A 178 -3.89 -9.38 -37.74
CA ALA A 178 -5.29 -9.74 -37.54
C ALA A 178 -6.17 -8.78 -38.37
N PRO A 179 -7.11 -9.29 -39.19
CA PRO A 179 -7.97 -8.44 -39.99
C PRO A 179 -8.63 -7.41 -39.09
N LEU A 180 -8.46 -6.12 -39.42
CA LEU A 180 -9.17 -5.04 -38.75
C LEU A 180 -10.65 -5.42 -38.69
N PRO A 181 -11.30 -5.34 -37.51
CA PRO A 181 -12.73 -5.56 -37.45
C PRO A 181 -13.40 -4.63 -38.47
N PRO A 182 -14.42 -5.10 -39.19
CA PRO A 182 -15.09 -4.29 -40.20
C PRO A 182 -15.55 -2.97 -39.57
N PRO A 183 -15.50 -1.84 -40.30
CA PRO A 183 -15.93 -0.55 -39.77
C PRO A 183 -17.36 -0.71 -39.28
N VAL A 184 -17.54 -0.61 -37.97
CA VAL A 184 -18.84 -0.69 -37.33
C VAL A 184 -19.62 0.52 -37.83
N ALA A 185 -20.63 0.27 -38.66
CA ALA A 185 -21.57 1.29 -39.10
C ALA A 185 -22.12 2.00 -37.86
N GLU A 186 -22.02 3.33 -37.87
CA GLU A 186 -22.44 4.30 -36.84
C GLU A 186 -23.45 3.73 -35.83
N GLN A 187 -22.94 3.14 -34.74
CA GLN A 187 -23.76 2.90 -33.56
C GLN A 187 -23.92 4.24 -32.81
N PRO A 188 -25.15 4.64 -32.42
CA PRO A 188 -25.34 5.86 -31.68
C PRO A 188 -24.73 5.73 -30.28
N THR A 189 -23.87 6.70 -29.94
CA THR A 189 -23.23 6.92 -28.62
C THR A 189 -22.08 5.95 -28.30
N PRO A 190 -20.87 6.44 -27.96
CA PRO A 190 -19.91 5.63 -27.26
C PRO A 190 -20.48 5.35 -25.87
N GLN A 191 -21.23 4.26 -25.71
CA GLN A 191 -21.18 3.55 -24.44
C GLN A 191 -19.71 3.24 -24.24
N ALA A 192 -19.09 3.88 -23.26
CA ALA A 192 -17.75 3.54 -22.83
C ALA A 192 -17.73 2.02 -22.71
N LEU A 193 -17.00 1.34 -23.61
CA LEU A 193 -16.70 -0.05 -23.38
C LEU A 193 -16.11 -0.06 -21.97
N PRO A 194 -16.62 -0.89 -21.03
CA PRO A 194 -15.92 -1.05 -19.77
C PRO A 194 -14.48 -1.36 -20.14
N GLU A 195 -13.53 -0.53 -19.68
CA GLU A 195 -12.12 -0.78 -19.93
C GLU A 195 -11.87 -2.26 -19.63
N PRO A 196 -11.22 -3.00 -20.55
CA PRO A 196 -11.01 -4.41 -20.33
C PRO A 196 -10.40 -4.56 -18.94
N PRO A 197 -11.00 -5.40 -18.08
CA PRO A 197 -10.43 -5.64 -16.77
C PRO A 197 -8.94 -5.99 -16.95
N PRO A 198 -8.08 -5.75 -15.93
CA PRO A 198 -6.76 -6.37 -15.99
C PRO A 198 -7.04 -7.86 -16.20
N GLY A 199 -6.31 -8.51 -17.11
CA GLY A 199 -6.53 -9.92 -17.41
C GLY A 199 -6.69 -10.74 -16.13
N PRO A 200 -7.44 -11.86 -16.17
CA PRO A 200 -7.69 -12.67 -14.98
C PRO A 200 -6.40 -12.79 -14.15
N ALA A 201 -6.46 -12.41 -12.88
CA ALA A 201 -5.30 -12.36 -12.02
C ALA A 201 -5.43 -13.44 -10.95
N GLN A 202 -4.31 -14.06 -10.61
CA GLN A 202 -4.20 -14.97 -9.48
C GLN A 202 -3.77 -14.18 -8.26
N VAL A 203 -4.50 -14.33 -7.15
CA VAL A 203 -4.23 -13.62 -5.91
C VAL A 203 -4.18 -14.57 -4.74
N HIS A 204 -3.09 -14.47 -3.97
CA HIS A 204 -3.01 -15.01 -2.62
C HIS A 204 -3.26 -13.88 -1.64
N ARG A 205 -4.10 -14.11 -0.63
CA ARG A 205 -4.48 -13.08 0.34
C ARG A 205 -4.07 -13.45 1.76
N LEU A 206 -3.57 -12.47 2.49
CA LEU A 206 -3.30 -12.53 3.93
C LEU A 206 -4.12 -11.43 4.60
N GLN A 207 -5.23 -11.82 5.25
CA GLN A 207 -6.08 -10.89 6.00
C GLN A 207 -6.22 -11.37 7.44
N GLN A 208 -5.62 -10.64 8.38
CA GLN A 208 -5.59 -11.00 9.79
C GLN A 208 -5.59 -9.75 10.67
N SER A 209 -6.29 -9.83 11.80
CA SER A 209 -6.34 -8.78 12.83
C SER A 209 -6.11 -9.43 14.18
N ARG A 210 -5.14 -8.93 14.95
CA ARG A 210 -4.87 -9.49 16.29
C ARG A 210 -4.20 -8.50 17.24
N PRO A 211 -4.31 -8.73 18.55
CA PRO A 211 -3.55 -7.97 19.52
C PRO A 211 -2.05 -8.22 19.36
N VAL A 212 -1.25 -7.16 19.46
CA VAL A 212 0.21 -7.20 19.42
C VAL A 212 0.78 -6.59 20.70
N ARG A 213 2.00 -7.01 21.03
CA ARG A 213 2.77 -6.49 22.17
C ARG A 213 4.00 -5.78 21.68
N THR A 214 4.34 -4.69 22.33
CA THR A 214 5.53 -3.91 22.02
C THR A 214 6.80 -4.70 22.37
N GLY A 215 7.80 -4.66 21.51
CA GLY A 215 9.07 -5.37 21.65
C GLY A 215 9.05 -6.82 21.16
N GLU A 216 7.87 -7.46 21.08
CA GLU A 216 7.70 -8.84 20.64
C GLU A 216 7.57 -8.94 19.10
N LEU A 217 7.98 -10.09 18.56
CA LEU A 217 7.80 -10.44 17.15
C LEU A 217 6.49 -11.22 16.98
N HIS A 218 5.67 -10.80 16.01
CA HIS A 218 4.35 -11.35 15.73
C HIS A 218 4.34 -11.96 14.32
N TYR A 219 4.01 -13.25 14.20
CA TYR A 219 3.99 -13.97 12.91
C TYR A 219 2.58 -14.15 12.33
N PHE A 220 2.28 -13.52 11.20
CA PHE A 220 1.00 -13.59 10.49
C PHE A 220 1.15 -14.62 9.37
N ASP A 221 0.47 -15.75 9.52
CA ASP A 221 0.63 -16.90 8.65
C ASP A 221 -0.41 -16.89 7.52
N GLY A 222 0.06 -17.15 6.32
CA GLY A 222 -0.76 -17.36 5.13
C GLY A 222 -0.23 -18.56 4.35
N PRO A 223 -1.07 -19.21 3.53
CA PRO A 223 -0.70 -20.47 2.89
C PRO A 223 0.47 -20.30 1.88
N TYR A 224 0.50 -19.18 1.14
CA TYR A 224 1.51 -18.90 0.11
C TYR A 224 2.60 -17.92 0.56
N PHE A 225 2.25 -16.99 1.46
CA PHE A 225 3.16 -15.99 1.97
C PHE A 225 2.75 -15.59 3.38
N GLY A 226 3.72 -15.12 4.16
CA GLY A 226 3.55 -14.70 5.54
C GLY A 226 4.13 -13.31 5.80
N LEU A 227 3.87 -12.81 7.00
CA LEU A 227 4.35 -11.52 7.47
C LEU A 227 4.91 -11.67 8.89
N LEU A 228 6.13 -11.16 9.11
CA LEU A 228 6.68 -10.91 10.43
C LEU A 228 6.49 -9.44 10.77
N ALA A 229 5.88 -9.16 11.91
CA ALA A 229 5.65 -7.80 12.37
C ALA A 229 6.27 -7.57 13.75
N ARG A 230 6.82 -6.38 13.95
CA ARG A 230 7.32 -5.92 15.25
C ARG A 230 6.84 -4.50 15.50
N VAL A 231 6.34 -4.25 16.71
CA VAL A 231 5.97 -2.90 17.16
C VAL A 231 6.90 -2.50 18.29
N MET A 232 7.52 -1.33 18.21
CA MET A 232 8.44 -0.81 19.20
C MET A 232 7.92 0.51 19.76
N THR A 233 8.14 0.74 21.04
CA THR A 233 7.93 2.05 21.68
C THR A 233 9.16 2.90 21.45
N ILE A 234 8.95 4.12 20.96
CA ILE A 234 9.96 5.17 20.93
C ILE A 234 9.51 6.21 21.94
N ASP A 235 10.39 6.55 22.86
CA ASP A 235 10.12 7.56 23.87
C ASP A 235 10.51 8.94 23.32
N PRO A 236 9.77 10.00 23.69
CA PRO A 236 10.12 11.34 23.25
C PRO A 236 11.41 11.78 23.94
N ASP A 237 12.28 12.45 23.19
CA ASP A 237 13.52 13.07 23.70
C ASP A 237 13.24 14.19 24.71
#